data_AF-A0A644ZT75-F1
#
_entry.id   AF-A0A644ZT75-F1
#
_cell.length_a   1.000
_cell.length_b   1.000
_cell.length_c   1.000
_cell.angle_alpha   90.00
_cell.angle_beta   90.00
_cell.angle_gamma   90.00
#
_symmetry.space_group_name_H-M   'P 1'
#
loop_
_entity.id
_entity.type
_entity.pdbx_description
1 polymer ?
#
loop_
_entity_poly.entity_id
_entity_poly.type
_entity_poly.pdbx_seq_one_letter_code
_entity_poly.pdbx_strand_id
1 'polypeptide(L)'
;MRRDLYHEALERGFLVGHPDGGPYLLDQDGFMAAMVDLTNPAAYAWYGQVIGAMPRTGGWMADFGESLPFDAVLHDGDPRELHNRWPVLWEQLCASVRGADEFVFHRSAWRGSRAAHWAGDQLTSWDAYDGMASALLGMLAGGVSGLPLMHADAGGYTSLPQPVIRAHRDTELLLRWCEWCVWSPVLRTHEGNRPDENAQVWDAGAAPAFVQQTRVFRELAPYRAGVVADDLPAIRHCWVEVPGTEAARRDDQYFFGPSFLVAPVLEPGVTGREVALPPGRWVLVWTGEEYAGDRVVRVRSLIGQPPVFHRAEDATAADLSRRIRAL
;
A
#
# COMPACT_ATOMS: atom_id res chain seq x y z
N MET A 1 35.67 -8.30 3.47
CA MET A 1 35.24 -8.38 4.88
C MET A 1 33.86 -7.75 4.95
N ARG A 2 32.85 -8.45 5.48
CA ARG A 2 31.50 -7.89 5.65
C ARG A 2 31.56 -6.90 6.82
N ARG A 3 31.08 -5.68 6.62
CA ARG A 3 31.00 -4.66 7.69
C ARG A 3 30.01 -5.14 8.75
N ASP A 4 30.37 -4.92 10.01
CA ASP A 4 29.49 -5.13 11.15
C ASP A 4 28.86 -3.77 11.53
N LEU A 5 27.71 -3.48 10.92
CA LEU A 5 27.08 -2.16 11.02
C LEU A 5 26.60 -1.86 12.45
N TYR A 6 26.25 -2.89 13.23
CA TYR A 6 25.84 -2.71 14.62
C TYR A 6 27.03 -2.29 15.48
N HIS A 7 28.15 -3.03 15.41
CA HIS A 7 29.35 -2.66 16.17
C HIS A 7 29.93 -1.32 15.73
N GLU A 8 29.93 -1.01 14.43
CA GLU A 8 30.35 0.31 13.94
C GLU A 8 29.49 1.44 14.54
N ALA A 9 28.17 1.26 14.62
CA ALA A 9 27.27 2.25 15.21
C ALA A 9 27.45 2.36 16.73
N LEU A 10 27.64 1.22 17.41
CA LEU A 10 27.84 1.14 18.85
C LEU A 10 29.12 1.86 19.28
N GLU A 11 30.26 1.57 18.63
CA GLU A 11 31.56 2.18 18.93
C GLU A 11 31.56 3.70 18.72
N ARG A 12 30.69 4.19 17.82
CA ARG A 12 30.56 5.61 17.48
C ARG A 12 29.48 6.34 18.28
N GLY A 13 28.72 5.64 19.12
CA GLY A 13 27.60 6.23 19.87
C GLY A 13 26.47 6.71 18.96
N PHE A 14 26.18 5.96 17.88
CA PHE A 14 25.16 6.30 16.89
C PHE A 14 23.80 5.63 17.14
N LEU A 15 23.67 4.84 18.20
CA LEU A 15 22.45 4.13 18.53
C LEU A 15 21.64 4.92 19.57
N VAL A 16 20.31 4.84 19.47
CA VAL A 16 19.39 5.34 20.50
C VAL A 16 19.74 4.68 21.83
N GLY A 17 19.83 5.47 22.90
CA GLY A 17 20.27 5.01 24.22
C GLY A 17 19.13 4.53 25.13
N HIS A 18 19.45 3.61 26.04
CA HIS A 18 18.56 3.17 27.12
C HIS A 18 18.80 4.00 28.39
N PRO A 19 17.78 4.29 29.23
CA PRO A 19 17.95 5.01 30.51
C PRO A 19 19.01 4.43 31.45
N ASP A 20 19.11 3.11 31.49
CA ASP A 20 20.09 2.38 32.32
C ASP A 20 21.51 2.35 31.70
N GLY A 21 21.71 3.01 30.56
CA GLY A 21 22.95 3.04 29.79
C GLY A 21 23.00 2.01 28.67
N GLY A 22 23.89 2.24 27.71
CA GLY A 22 24.01 1.40 26.51
C GLY A 22 22.90 1.64 25.47
N PRO A 23 22.89 0.88 24.36
CA PRO A 23 21.89 1.00 23.31
C PRO A 23 20.52 0.48 23.77
N TYR A 24 19.46 1.15 23.33
CA TYR A 24 18.09 0.68 23.51
C TYR A 24 17.82 -0.48 22.54
N LEU A 25 17.64 -1.68 23.08
CA LEU A 25 17.37 -2.88 22.30
C LEU A 25 15.87 -3.18 22.26
N LEU A 26 15.35 -3.35 21.04
CA LEU A 26 13.96 -3.73 20.76
C LEU A 26 13.91 -5.17 20.24
N ASP A 27 12.94 -5.94 20.72
CA ASP A 27 12.64 -7.27 20.17
C ASP A 27 11.93 -7.11 18.82
N GLN A 28 12.44 -7.79 17.80
CA GLN A 28 11.96 -7.80 16.41
C GLN A 28 11.56 -9.21 16.01
N ASP A 29 10.77 -9.87 16.86
CA ASP A 29 10.29 -11.25 16.68
C ASP A 29 11.43 -12.27 16.57
N GLY A 30 12.19 -12.39 17.67
CA GLY A 30 13.22 -13.43 17.83
C GLY A 30 14.65 -12.95 17.63
N PHE A 31 14.85 -11.65 17.43
CA PHE A 31 16.17 -11.02 17.52
C PHE A 31 16.07 -9.60 18.07
N MET A 32 17.14 -9.15 18.73
CA MET A 32 17.22 -7.78 19.27
C MET A 32 17.86 -6.84 18.26
N ALA A 33 17.30 -5.66 18.08
CA ALA A 33 17.85 -4.60 17.24
C ALA A 33 17.89 -3.27 18.01
N ALA A 34 18.88 -2.43 17.68
CA ALA A 34 18.93 -1.04 18.14
C ALA A 34 18.54 -0.10 17.01
N MET A 35 17.87 1.00 17.35
CA MET A 35 17.58 2.06 16.40
C MET A 35 18.82 2.95 16.24
N VAL A 36 19.10 3.41 15.02
CA VAL A 36 20.08 4.48 14.78
C VAL A 36 19.45 5.80 15.23
N ASP A 37 20.18 6.59 16.01
CA ASP A 37 19.70 7.87 16.51
C ASP A 37 19.73 8.94 15.41
N LEU A 38 18.58 9.18 14.77
CA LEU A 38 18.45 10.16 13.69
C LEU A 38 18.58 11.62 14.17
N THR A 39 18.57 11.86 15.49
CA THR A 39 18.77 13.20 16.08
C THR A 39 20.26 13.55 16.17
N ASN A 40 21.14 12.54 16.13
CA ASN A 40 22.58 12.73 16.07
C ASN A 40 23.01 13.00 14.61
N PRO A 41 23.51 14.21 14.27
CA PRO A 41 23.86 14.55 12.90
C PRO A 41 24.93 13.63 12.29
N ALA A 42 25.86 13.12 13.11
CA ALA A 42 26.89 12.20 12.65
C ALA A 42 26.32 10.80 12.35
N ALA A 43 25.38 10.33 13.19
CA ALA A 43 24.68 9.07 12.97
C ALA A 43 23.77 9.15 11.73
N TYR A 44 23.03 10.24 11.56
CA TYR A 44 22.21 10.52 10.39
C TYR A 44 23.04 10.46 9.10
N ALA A 45 24.17 11.17 9.05
CA ALA A 45 25.05 11.18 7.89
C ALA A 45 25.67 9.80 7.61
N TRP A 46 26.11 9.10 8.65
CA TRP A 46 26.66 7.74 8.52
C TRP A 46 25.61 6.76 7.99
N TYR A 47 24.39 6.80 8.51
CA TYR A 47 23.35 5.88 8.10
C TYR A 47 22.90 6.14 6.66
N GLY A 48 22.85 7.41 6.26
CA GLY A 48 22.67 7.79 4.86
C GLY A 48 23.74 7.20 3.94
N GLN A 49 25.02 7.25 4.33
CA GLN A 49 26.10 6.64 3.56
C GLN A 49 25.97 5.11 3.49
N VAL A 50 25.57 4.47 4.58
CA VAL A 50 25.33 3.01 4.62
C VAL A 50 24.22 2.63 3.65
N ILE A 51 23.07 3.31 3.72
CA ILE A 51 21.92 3.07 2.85
C ILE A 51 22.30 3.38 1.39
N GLY A 52 22.94 4.52 1.13
CA GLY A 52 23.42 4.97 -0.18
C GLY A 52 24.38 4.01 -0.87
N ALA A 53 25.14 3.22 -0.11
CA ALA A 53 26.09 2.24 -0.62
C ALA A 53 25.47 0.84 -0.86
N MET A 54 24.21 0.61 -0.48
CA MET A 54 23.56 -0.68 -0.71
C MET A 54 23.33 -0.89 -2.22
N PRO A 55 23.49 -2.11 -2.75
CA PRO A 55 23.05 -2.45 -4.09
C PRO A 55 21.52 -2.31 -4.20
N ARG A 56 21.03 -1.63 -5.25
CA ARG A 56 19.60 -1.37 -5.44
C ARG A 56 19.19 -1.63 -6.88
N THR A 57 17.92 -1.98 -7.05
CA THR A 57 17.27 -2.16 -8.35
C THR A 57 15.99 -1.33 -8.39
N GLY A 58 16.13 -0.02 -8.54
CA GLY A 58 15.01 0.90 -8.79
C GLY A 58 14.18 1.29 -7.56
N GLY A 59 14.63 1.00 -6.34
CA GLY A 59 13.90 1.34 -5.13
C GLY A 59 14.12 0.40 -3.94
N TRP A 60 13.44 0.68 -2.82
CA TRP A 60 13.39 -0.19 -1.64
C TRP A 60 12.18 0.12 -0.75
N MET A 61 11.81 -0.85 0.09
CA MET A 61 10.92 -0.65 1.22
C MET A 61 11.70 0.03 2.36
N ALA A 62 11.35 1.25 2.72
CA ALA A 62 11.92 1.98 3.85
C ALA A 62 11.02 1.77 5.08
N ASP A 63 11.15 0.59 5.66
CA ASP A 63 10.22 0.07 6.67
C ASP A 63 10.40 0.69 8.06
N PHE A 64 9.46 0.39 8.96
CA PHE A 64 9.39 0.84 10.34
C PHE A 64 9.28 2.38 10.46
N GLY A 65 9.72 2.91 11.60
CA GLY A 65 9.64 4.33 11.97
C GLY A 65 8.76 4.58 13.21
N GLU A 66 7.96 3.60 13.63
CA GLU A 66 6.94 3.73 14.68
C GLU A 66 7.36 3.28 16.10
N SER A 67 8.58 2.74 16.27
CA SER A 67 8.96 2.03 17.49
C SER A 67 9.83 2.81 18.47
N LEU A 68 10.00 4.14 18.31
CA LEU A 68 10.83 4.92 19.21
C LEU A 68 10.27 4.89 20.66
N PRO A 69 11.01 4.37 21.65
CA PRO A 69 10.51 4.32 23.04
C PRO A 69 10.36 5.71 23.66
N PHE A 70 9.35 5.90 24.51
CA PHE A 70 9.07 7.19 25.17
C PHE A 70 10.06 7.59 26.25
N ASP A 71 10.89 6.65 26.71
CA ASP A 71 11.94 6.83 27.70
C ASP A 71 13.34 6.71 27.06
N ALA A 72 13.43 6.64 25.74
CA ALA A 72 14.72 6.58 25.04
C ALA A 72 15.60 7.81 25.36
N VAL A 73 16.91 7.58 25.44
CA VAL A 73 17.92 8.64 25.54
C VAL A 73 18.41 8.98 24.13
N LEU A 74 18.13 10.20 23.69
CA LEU A 74 18.50 10.71 22.37
C LEU A 74 19.65 11.71 22.47
N HIS A 75 20.36 11.89 21.36
CA HIS A 75 21.37 12.93 21.22
C HIS A 75 20.77 14.33 21.37
N ASP A 76 19.59 14.56 20.80
CA ASP A 76 18.84 15.81 20.94
C ASP A 76 17.32 15.58 20.91
N GLY A 77 16.57 16.41 21.64
CA GLY A 77 15.11 16.39 21.70
C GLY A 77 14.47 15.42 22.71
N ASP A 78 13.15 15.56 22.88
CA ASP A 78 12.33 14.71 23.75
C ASP A 78 11.81 13.49 22.96
N PRO A 79 12.10 12.24 23.39
CA PRO A 79 11.60 11.03 22.74
C PRO A 79 10.06 10.97 22.64
N ARG A 80 9.33 11.57 23.58
CA ARG A 80 7.86 11.61 23.56
C ARG A 80 7.32 12.47 22.44
N GLU A 81 7.96 13.60 22.18
CA GLU A 81 7.63 14.46 21.05
C GLU A 81 8.10 13.85 19.72
N LEU A 82 9.26 13.19 19.76
CA LEU A 82 9.88 12.62 18.58
C LEU A 82 9.29 11.28 18.16
N HIS A 83 8.60 10.55 19.04
CA HIS A 83 7.97 9.26 18.70
C HIS A 83 7.11 9.35 17.43
N ASN A 84 6.19 10.31 17.40
CA ASN A 84 5.34 10.54 16.22
C ASN A 84 6.09 11.21 15.07
N ARG A 85 7.18 11.96 15.34
CA ARG A 85 7.95 12.65 14.29
C ARG A 85 9.02 11.75 13.66
N TRP A 86 9.31 10.60 14.26
CA TRP A 86 10.35 9.69 13.83
C TRP A 86 10.16 9.18 12.39
N PRO A 87 8.94 8.82 11.94
CA PRO A 87 8.69 8.49 10.53
C PRO A 87 9.13 9.59 9.57
N VAL A 88 8.96 10.87 9.94
CA VAL A 88 9.34 12.01 9.09
C VAL A 88 10.85 12.16 9.03
N LEU A 89 11.58 11.97 10.15
CA LEU A 89 13.04 11.97 10.15
C LEU A 89 13.59 10.82 9.29
N TRP A 90 12.96 9.65 9.40
CA TRP A 90 13.32 8.48 8.61
C TRP A 90 13.09 8.69 7.10
N GLU A 91 11.93 9.25 6.75
CA GLU A 91 11.60 9.62 5.38
C GLU A 91 12.59 10.64 4.82
N GLN A 92 12.95 11.68 5.58
CA GLN A 92 13.93 12.68 5.18
C GLN A 92 15.31 12.08 4.91
N LEU A 93 15.75 11.14 5.76
CA LEU A 93 17.01 10.43 5.54
C LEU A 93 16.97 9.64 4.25
N CYS A 94 15.92 8.84 4.05
CA CYS A 94 15.74 8.05 2.83
C CYS A 94 15.67 8.94 1.58
N ALA A 95 14.93 10.05 1.63
CA ALA A 95 14.84 11.01 0.53
C ALA A 95 16.20 11.65 0.20
N SER A 96 17.07 11.89 1.20
CA SER A 96 18.39 12.49 0.97
C SER A 96 19.39 11.58 0.23
N VAL A 97 19.10 10.27 0.18
CA VAL A 97 19.97 9.26 -0.45
C VAL A 97 19.30 8.49 -1.60
N ARG A 98 18.05 8.82 -1.90
CA ARG A 98 17.27 8.22 -2.98
C ARG A 98 17.64 8.86 -4.32
N GLY A 99 17.91 8.04 -5.33
CA GLY A 99 18.07 8.46 -6.72
C GLY A 99 16.75 8.98 -7.32
N ALA A 100 16.84 9.80 -8.38
CA ALA A 100 15.67 10.41 -9.00
C ALA A 100 14.65 9.39 -9.54
N ASP A 101 15.14 8.25 -10.05
CA ASP A 101 14.32 7.19 -10.65
C ASP A 101 14.00 6.04 -9.67
N GLU A 102 14.29 6.21 -8.38
CA GLU A 102 14.06 5.16 -7.37
C GLU A 102 12.71 5.32 -6.67
N PHE A 103 11.96 4.20 -6.58
CA PHE A 103 10.71 4.13 -5.85
C PHE A 103 10.95 3.69 -4.40
N VAL A 104 10.73 4.59 -3.45
CA VAL A 104 10.88 4.33 -2.01
C VAL A 104 9.55 4.56 -1.33
N PHE A 105 9.16 3.60 -0.49
CA PHE A 105 7.87 3.59 0.18
C PHE A 105 7.99 3.25 1.67
N HIS A 106 7.11 3.84 2.48
CA HIS A 106 7.10 3.79 3.96
C HIS A 106 5.74 3.30 4.50
N ARG A 107 5.71 2.59 5.64
CA ARG A 107 4.43 2.22 6.29
C ARG A 107 4.00 3.23 7.34
N SER A 108 4.98 3.82 8.01
CA SER A 108 4.75 4.84 9.04
C SER A 108 4.77 6.22 8.41
N ALA A 109 3.94 7.11 8.93
CA ALA A 109 3.81 8.49 8.46
C ALA A 109 3.42 9.40 9.61
N TRP A 110 3.71 10.69 9.47
CA TRP A 110 3.15 11.73 10.34
C TRP A 110 2.93 13.01 9.57
N ARG A 111 2.45 14.06 10.26
CA ARG A 111 2.27 15.38 9.68
C ARG A 111 3.57 15.85 9.02
N GLY A 112 3.50 16.05 7.70
CA GLY A 112 4.63 16.49 6.88
C GLY A 112 5.26 15.40 6.01
N SER A 113 4.84 14.14 6.15
CA SER A 113 5.21 13.05 5.25
C SER A 113 4.71 13.29 3.82
N ARG A 114 5.53 12.94 2.83
CA ARG A 114 5.30 13.18 1.40
C ARG A 114 5.73 12.03 0.48
N ALA A 115 6.42 11.02 1.01
CA ALA A 115 6.84 9.85 0.25
C ALA A 115 5.66 8.98 -0.22
N ALA A 116 5.98 7.95 -0.99
CA ALA A 116 5.01 6.87 -1.24
C ALA A 116 4.81 6.07 0.05
N HIS A 117 3.60 5.56 0.27
CA HIS A 117 3.28 4.76 1.45
C HIS A 117 2.61 3.44 1.07
N TRP A 118 2.65 2.47 1.98
CA TRP A 118 1.82 1.27 1.88
C TRP A 118 0.99 1.05 3.14
N ALA A 119 -0.05 0.24 3.02
CA ALA A 119 -1.02 0.00 4.09
C ALA A 119 -0.47 -0.83 5.29
N GLY A 120 0.80 -1.21 5.29
CA GLY A 120 1.37 -2.08 6.33
C GLY A 120 0.97 -3.55 6.17
N ASP A 121 0.99 -4.27 7.29
CA ASP A 121 1.00 -5.73 7.30
C ASP A 121 -0.38 -6.32 7.61
N GLN A 122 -1.24 -6.42 6.59
CA GLN A 122 -2.53 -7.09 6.74
C GLN A 122 -2.38 -8.60 6.96
N LEU A 123 -3.30 -9.20 7.72
CA LEU A 123 -3.52 -10.65 7.71
C LEU A 123 -3.78 -11.15 6.29
N THR A 124 -3.27 -12.34 5.99
CA THR A 124 -3.63 -13.09 4.79
C THR A 124 -5.04 -13.69 4.93
N SER A 125 -6.05 -12.82 5.06
CA SER A 125 -7.45 -13.18 5.30
C SER A 125 -8.46 -12.17 4.76
N TRP A 126 -9.74 -12.55 4.85
CA TRP A 126 -10.90 -11.71 4.54
C TRP A 126 -11.41 -10.90 5.75
N ASP A 127 -10.61 -10.82 6.82
CA ASP A 127 -11.02 -10.10 8.04
C ASP A 127 -11.31 -8.62 7.75
N ALA A 128 -12.34 -8.09 8.40
CA ALA A 128 -12.79 -6.72 8.16
C ALA A 128 -11.85 -5.66 8.78
N TYR A 129 -11.11 -6.04 9.83
CA TYR A 129 -10.29 -5.13 10.63
C TYR A 129 -8.80 -5.29 10.36
N ASP A 130 -8.37 -6.43 9.82
CA ASP A 130 -6.96 -6.68 9.50
C ASP A 130 -6.76 -7.44 8.17
N GLY A 131 -7.77 -7.53 7.31
CA GLY A 131 -7.69 -8.12 5.98
C GLY A 131 -7.75 -7.10 4.84
N MET A 132 -8.22 -7.54 3.67
CA MET A 132 -8.31 -6.69 2.47
C MET A 132 -9.15 -5.42 2.68
N ALA A 133 -10.22 -5.51 3.46
CA ALA A 133 -11.12 -4.39 3.72
C ALA A 133 -10.45 -3.28 4.54
N SER A 134 -9.63 -3.64 5.54
CA SER A 134 -8.93 -2.66 6.36
C SER A 134 -7.81 -1.96 5.58
N ALA A 135 -7.13 -2.67 4.66
CA ALA A 135 -6.18 -2.05 3.74
C ALA A 135 -6.85 -0.98 2.86
N LEU A 136 -8.02 -1.29 2.29
CA LEU A 136 -8.77 -0.33 1.49
C LEU A 136 -9.14 0.91 2.30
N LEU A 137 -9.71 0.70 3.49
CA LEU A 137 -10.07 1.80 4.39
C LEU A 137 -8.84 2.63 4.78
N GLY A 138 -7.71 1.99 5.09
CA GLY A 138 -6.44 2.66 5.40
C GLY A 138 -5.92 3.51 4.24
N MET A 139 -6.01 3.00 3.01
CA MET A 139 -5.61 3.74 1.81
C MET A 139 -6.53 4.95 1.54
N LEU A 140 -7.85 4.82 1.79
CA LEU A 140 -8.79 5.93 1.70
C LEU A 140 -8.53 7.00 2.77
N ALA A 141 -8.33 6.57 4.01
CA ALA A 141 -8.04 7.46 5.13
C ALA A 141 -6.70 8.19 4.96
N GLY A 142 -5.66 7.48 4.51
CA GLY A 142 -4.35 8.06 4.23
C GLY A 142 -4.41 9.07 3.08
N GLY A 143 -5.14 8.78 2.00
CA GLY A 143 -5.38 9.73 0.91
C GLY A 143 -5.98 11.04 1.42
N VAL A 144 -7.06 10.98 2.19
CA VAL A 144 -7.70 12.17 2.79
C VAL A 144 -6.78 12.88 3.78
N SER A 145 -5.87 12.15 4.43
CA SER A 145 -4.86 12.68 5.36
C SER A 145 -3.64 13.28 4.66
N GLY A 146 -3.63 13.36 3.32
CA GLY A 146 -2.54 13.97 2.55
C GLY A 146 -1.41 13.02 2.18
N LEU A 147 -1.64 11.71 2.16
CA LEU A 147 -0.74 10.70 1.60
C LEU A 147 -1.21 10.35 0.18
N PRO A 148 -0.78 11.09 -0.86
CA PRO A 148 -1.38 11.00 -2.19
C PRO A 148 -1.10 9.68 -2.91
N LEU A 149 -0.01 9.01 -2.53
CA LEU A 149 0.48 7.79 -3.16
C LEU A 149 0.53 6.64 -2.15
N MET A 150 -0.60 5.93 -2.03
CA MET A 150 -0.70 4.72 -1.22
C MET A 150 -0.92 3.47 -2.06
N HIS A 151 -0.38 2.36 -1.59
CA HIS A 151 -0.63 1.02 -2.14
C HIS A 151 -0.68 -0.01 -1.01
N ALA A 152 -0.76 -1.29 -1.35
CA ALA A 152 -0.74 -2.36 -0.37
C ALA A 152 -0.16 -3.64 -0.97
N ASP A 153 0.15 -4.61 -0.11
CA ASP A 153 0.68 -5.92 -0.48
C ASP A 153 -0.39 -6.78 -1.15
N ALA A 154 -0.29 -7.04 -2.45
CA ALA A 154 -1.22 -7.91 -3.14
C ALA A 154 -1.20 -9.33 -2.52
N GLY A 155 -2.21 -9.63 -1.71
CA GLY A 155 -2.39 -10.87 -0.97
C GLY A 155 -2.26 -10.75 0.56
N GLY A 156 -1.99 -9.57 1.11
CA GLY A 156 -1.65 -9.38 2.52
C GLY A 156 -0.25 -9.90 2.87
N TYR A 157 0.15 -9.82 4.14
CA TYR A 157 1.49 -10.18 4.59
C TYR A 157 1.48 -11.22 5.72
N THR A 158 0.72 -10.95 6.78
CA THR A 158 0.79 -11.67 8.06
C THR A 158 0.00 -12.97 8.00
N SER A 159 0.71 -14.09 7.88
CA SER A 159 0.15 -15.42 8.04
C SER A 159 0.38 -15.93 9.46
N LEU A 160 -0.72 -16.38 10.09
CA LEU A 160 -0.74 -16.89 11.45
C LEU A 160 -1.30 -18.32 11.43
N PRO A 161 -0.50 -19.35 11.73
CA PRO A 161 -0.92 -20.75 11.75
C PRO A 161 -1.53 -21.11 13.12
N GLN A 162 -2.26 -20.18 13.75
CA GLN A 162 -2.74 -20.42 15.10
C GLN A 162 -3.97 -21.36 15.06
N PRO A 163 -4.17 -22.21 16.09
CA PRO A 163 -5.30 -23.13 16.11
C PRO A 163 -6.68 -22.45 15.98
N VAL A 164 -6.77 -21.18 16.43
CA VAL A 164 -8.01 -20.40 16.49
C VAL A 164 -8.11 -19.37 15.36
N ILE A 165 -6.99 -18.78 14.93
CA ILE A 165 -6.91 -17.84 13.80
C ILE A 165 -6.05 -18.51 12.72
N ARG A 166 -6.68 -18.96 11.64
CA ARG A 166 -6.00 -19.47 10.45
C ARG A 166 -6.02 -18.42 9.35
N ALA A 167 -5.10 -17.47 9.45
CA ALA A 167 -4.82 -16.53 8.36
C ALA A 167 -3.82 -17.19 7.40
N HIS A 168 -4.34 -17.68 6.29
CA HIS A 168 -3.57 -18.25 5.20
C HIS A 168 -4.10 -17.71 3.87
N ARG A 169 -3.20 -17.34 2.99
CA ARG A 169 -3.51 -16.81 1.68
C ARG A 169 -3.88 -17.96 0.76
N ASP A 170 -5.16 -18.06 0.41
CA ASP A 170 -5.59 -18.93 -0.67
C ASP A 170 -5.50 -18.20 -2.03
N THR A 171 -5.68 -18.97 -3.11
CA THR A 171 -5.64 -18.45 -4.48
C THR A 171 -6.73 -17.40 -4.75
N GLU A 172 -7.91 -17.53 -4.14
CA GLU A 172 -9.00 -16.57 -4.37
C GLU A 172 -8.64 -15.21 -3.77
N LEU A 173 -8.23 -15.19 -2.49
CA LEU A 173 -7.80 -13.99 -1.80
C LEU A 173 -6.66 -13.29 -2.54
N LEU A 174 -5.64 -14.05 -2.96
CA LEU A 174 -4.52 -13.50 -3.74
C LEU A 174 -4.99 -12.82 -5.02
N LEU A 175 -5.85 -13.48 -5.80
CA LEU A 175 -6.31 -12.95 -7.09
C LEU A 175 -7.24 -11.75 -6.91
N ARG A 176 -8.06 -11.71 -5.86
CA ARG A 176 -8.93 -10.57 -5.52
C ARG A 176 -8.14 -9.37 -5.04
N TRP A 177 -7.07 -9.59 -4.30
CA TRP A 177 -6.09 -8.55 -3.99
C TRP A 177 -5.40 -8.01 -5.24
N CYS A 178 -4.91 -8.89 -6.13
CA CYS A 178 -4.28 -8.48 -7.39
C CYS A 178 -5.24 -7.65 -8.27
N GLU A 179 -6.49 -8.09 -8.40
CA GLU A 179 -7.57 -7.35 -9.06
C GLU A 179 -7.68 -5.92 -8.54
N TRP A 180 -7.70 -5.75 -7.23
CA TRP A 180 -7.78 -4.43 -6.61
C TRP A 180 -6.51 -3.60 -6.85
N CYS A 181 -5.33 -4.17 -6.62
CA CYS A 181 -4.05 -3.46 -6.76
C CYS A 181 -3.77 -3.00 -8.20
N VAL A 182 -4.36 -3.64 -9.22
CA VAL A 182 -4.27 -3.16 -10.62
C VAL A 182 -4.87 -1.76 -10.80
N TRP A 183 -5.96 -1.49 -10.08
CA TRP A 183 -6.69 -0.22 -10.10
C TRP A 183 -6.19 0.75 -9.01
N SER A 184 -4.89 0.67 -8.73
CA SER A 184 -4.17 1.48 -7.76
C SER A 184 -2.90 2.06 -8.41
N PRO A 185 -2.18 2.99 -7.74
CA PRO A 185 -0.96 3.56 -8.31
C PRO A 185 0.23 2.58 -8.33
N VAL A 186 0.21 1.50 -7.55
CA VAL A 186 1.32 0.53 -7.50
C VAL A 186 0.77 -0.89 -7.34
N LEU A 187 1.15 -1.79 -8.26
CA LEU A 187 0.95 -3.22 -8.11
C LEU A 187 2.24 -3.83 -7.56
N ARG A 188 2.22 -4.26 -6.29
CA ARG A 188 3.34 -4.94 -5.63
C ARG A 188 2.83 -6.19 -4.92
N THR A 189 3.52 -7.30 -5.13
CA THR A 189 3.26 -8.57 -4.42
C THR A 189 4.21 -8.72 -3.24
N HIS A 190 3.91 -9.64 -2.33
CA HIS A 190 4.82 -10.03 -1.26
C HIS A 190 4.62 -11.50 -0.89
N GLU A 191 5.71 -12.23 -0.68
CA GLU A 191 5.63 -13.64 -0.26
C GLU A 191 4.95 -13.84 1.11
N GLY A 192 4.90 -12.78 1.93
CA GLY A 192 4.49 -12.83 3.33
C GLY A 192 5.59 -13.33 4.26
N ASN A 193 5.26 -13.47 5.53
CA ASN A 193 6.15 -14.01 6.56
C ASN A 193 6.31 -15.55 6.51
N ARG A 194 5.46 -16.26 5.75
CA ARG A 194 5.47 -17.72 5.59
C ARG A 194 5.23 -18.14 4.13
N PRO A 195 6.23 -17.94 3.25
CA PRO A 195 6.06 -18.13 1.81
C PRO A 195 5.53 -19.50 1.41
N ASP A 196 6.06 -20.57 2.02
CA ASP A 196 5.74 -21.97 1.68
C ASP A 196 4.33 -22.40 2.10
N GLU A 197 3.68 -21.64 3.00
CA GLU A 197 2.34 -21.94 3.52
C GLU A 197 1.23 -21.13 2.81
N ASN A 198 1.59 -20.22 1.90
CA ASN A 198 0.69 -19.24 1.32
C ASN A 198 0.75 -19.25 -0.21
N ALA A 199 -0.40 -19.05 -0.87
CA ALA A 199 -0.45 -18.96 -2.32
C ALA A 199 0.43 -17.80 -2.85
N GLN A 200 1.12 -18.05 -3.96
CA GLN A 200 2.00 -17.10 -4.63
C GLN A 200 1.56 -16.85 -6.07
N VAL A 201 1.93 -15.69 -6.61
CA VAL A 201 1.48 -15.28 -7.95
C VAL A 201 2.05 -16.14 -9.08
N TRP A 202 3.08 -16.93 -8.83
CA TRP A 202 3.66 -17.91 -9.77
C TRP A 202 3.06 -19.31 -9.64
N ASP A 203 2.17 -19.56 -8.67
CA ASP A 203 1.51 -20.85 -8.54
C ASP A 203 0.64 -21.13 -9.76
N ALA A 204 0.57 -22.39 -10.18
CA ALA A 204 -0.14 -22.79 -11.40
C ALA A 204 -1.62 -22.34 -11.43
N GLY A 205 -2.27 -22.28 -10.26
CA GLY A 205 -3.65 -21.81 -10.12
C GLY A 205 -3.84 -20.29 -10.17
N ALA A 206 -2.77 -19.50 -9.95
CA ALA A 206 -2.83 -18.04 -9.87
C ALA A 206 -2.18 -17.36 -11.10
N ALA A 207 -1.09 -17.92 -11.62
CA ALA A 207 -0.25 -17.28 -12.62
C ALA A 207 -0.99 -16.81 -13.88
N PRO A 208 -1.90 -17.58 -14.50
CA PRO A 208 -2.61 -17.11 -15.70
C PRO A 208 -3.46 -15.86 -15.43
N ALA A 209 -4.17 -15.82 -14.31
CA ALA A 209 -5.00 -14.69 -13.92
C ALA A 209 -4.13 -13.48 -13.55
N PHE A 210 -3.04 -13.68 -12.82
CA PHE A 210 -2.09 -12.62 -12.48
C PHE A 210 -1.45 -12.01 -13.73
N VAL A 211 -1.03 -12.82 -14.71
CA VAL A 211 -0.50 -12.32 -16.00
C VAL A 211 -1.52 -11.44 -16.70
N GLN A 212 -2.79 -11.84 -16.76
CA GLN A 212 -3.83 -11.00 -17.34
C GLN A 212 -3.97 -9.67 -16.58
N GLN A 213 -3.93 -9.71 -15.25
CA GLN A 213 -3.99 -8.50 -14.44
C GLN A 213 -2.81 -7.55 -14.67
N THR A 214 -1.59 -8.06 -14.82
CA THR A 214 -0.42 -7.23 -15.14
C THR A 214 -0.54 -6.56 -16.53
N ARG A 215 -1.23 -7.19 -17.49
CA ARG A 215 -1.52 -6.56 -18.79
C ARG A 215 -2.50 -5.40 -18.61
N VAL A 216 -3.55 -5.55 -17.82
CA VAL A 216 -4.47 -4.44 -17.48
C VAL A 216 -3.70 -3.31 -16.79
N PHE A 217 -2.83 -3.65 -15.82
CA PHE A 217 -1.98 -2.65 -15.15
C PHE A 217 -1.11 -1.88 -16.14
N ARG A 218 -0.54 -2.57 -17.14
CA ARG A 218 0.26 -1.95 -18.21
C ARG A 218 -0.59 -1.05 -19.11
N GLU A 219 -1.77 -1.50 -19.55
CA GLU A 219 -2.64 -0.68 -20.41
C GLU A 219 -3.07 0.63 -19.72
N LEU A 220 -3.21 0.61 -18.39
CA LEU A 220 -3.54 1.78 -17.58
C LEU A 220 -2.35 2.74 -17.34
N ALA A 221 -1.12 2.41 -17.76
CA ALA A 221 0.07 3.19 -17.42
C ALA A 221 -0.02 4.69 -17.80
N PRO A 222 -0.51 5.10 -18.99
CA PRO A 222 -0.65 6.52 -19.32
C PRO A 222 -1.65 7.25 -18.44
N TYR A 223 -2.77 6.60 -18.11
CA TYR A 223 -3.78 7.17 -17.20
C TYR A 223 -3.24 7.29 -15.78
N ARG A 224 -2.61 6.23 -15.27
CA ARG A 224 -2.00 6.20 -13.94
C ARG A 224 -0.94 7.28 -13.78
N ALA A 225 -0.13 7.54 -14.81
CA ALA A 225 0.85 8.62 -14.77
C ALA A 225 0.19 9.99 -14.58
N GLY A 226 -0.94 10.24 -15.25
CA GLY A 226 -1.74 11.45 -15.04
C GLY A 226 -2.34 11.53 -13.64
N VAL A 227 -2.86 10.41 -13.12
CA VAL A 227 -3.43 10.34 -11.76
C VAL A 227 -2.38 10.59 -10.68
N VAL A 228 -1.16 10.05 -10.85
CA VAL A 228 -0.05 10.22 -9.89
C VAL A 228 0.51 11.65 -9.93
N ALA A 229 0.38 12.35 -11.05
CA ALA A 229 0.80 13.74 -11.21
C ALA A 229 -0.25 14.76 -10.74
N ASP A 230 -1.45 14.32 -10.35
CA ASP A 230 -2.52 15.16 -9.83
C ASP A 230 -2.24 15.58 -8.38
N ASP A 231 -2.81 16.71 -7.95
CA ASP A 231 -2.72 17.22 -6.58
C ASP A 231 -3.63 16.46 -5.60
N LEU A 232 -4.54 15.64 -6.12
CA LEU A 232 -5.41 14.75 -5.35
C LEU A 232 -4.82 13.34 -5.20
N PRO A 233 -5.16 12.61 -4.12
CA PRO A 233 -4.75 11.22 -3.96
C PRO A 233 -5.14 10.35 -5.15
N ALA A 234 -4.30 9.36 -5.47
CA ALA A 234 -4.57 8.45 -6.57
C ALA A 234 -5.83 7.61 -6.34
N ILE A 235 -6.07 7.22 -5.09
CA ILE A 235 -7.28 6.53 -4.64
C ILE A 235 -8.09 7.50 -3.79
N ARG A 236 -9.31 7.77 -4.23
CA ARG A 236 -10.18 8.81 -3.68
C ARG A 236 -11.45 8.18 -3.15
N HIS A 237 -11.77 8.48 -1.90
CA HIS A 237 -13.09 8.14 -1.40
C HIS A 237 -14.15 8.84 -2.26
N CYS A 238 -15.25 8.15 -2.57
CA CYS A 238 -16.32 8.70 -3.40
C CYS A 238 -16.88 10.05 -2.93
N TRP A 239 -16.83 10.42 -1.64
CA TRP A 239 -17.29 11.74 -1.21
C TRP A 239 -16.40 12.90 -1.68
N VAL A 240 -15.15 12.63 -2.09
CA VAL A 240 -14.25 13.63 -2.72
C VAL A 240 -14.77 14.00 -4.10
N GLU A 241 -15.23 13.03 -4.88
CA GLU A 241 -15.64 13.21 -6.28
C GLU A 241 -17.14 13.50 -6.45
N VAL A 242 -17.98 12.89 -5.61
CA VAL A 242 -19.45 12.91 -5.74
C VAL A 242 -20.12 13.07 -4.37
N PRO A 243 -19.86 14.17 -3.64
CA PRO A 243 -20.37 14.39 -2.29
C PRO A 243 -21.91 14.31 -2.24
N GLY A 244 -22.44 13.78 -1.13
CA GLY A 244 -23.88 13.70 -0.87
C GLY A 244 -24.63 12.53 -1.53
N THR A 245 -23.98 11.79 -2.43
CA THR A 245 -24.54 10.61 -3.10
C THR A 245 -24.51 9.36 -2.21
N GLU A 246 -25.21 8.29 -2.60
CA GLU A 246 -25.08 6.98 -1.93
C GLU A 246 -23.66 6.43 -2.04
N ALA A 247 -22.99 6.61 -3.19
CA ALA A 247 -21.59 6.23 -3.38
C ALA A 247 -20.67 6.88 -2.34
N ALA A 248 -20.92 8.14 -1.99
CA ALA A 248 -20.16 8.90 -1.00
C ALA A 248 -20.27 8.38 0.44
N ARG A 249 -21.23 7.48 0.73
CA ARG A 249 -21.45 6.90 2.08
C ARG A 249 -20.78 5.53 2.27
N ARG A 250 -20.13 5.00 1.24
CA ARG A 250 -19.55 3.65 1.25
C ARG A 250 -18.04 3.72 1.33
N ASP A 251 -17.47 2.92 2.23
CA ASP A 251 -16.02 2.71 2.37
C ASP A 251 -15.52 1.51 1.55
N ASP A 252 -16.42 0.81 0.85
CA ASP A 252 -16.13 -0.40 0.08
C ASP A 252 -15.80 -0.12 -1.40
N GLN A 253 -15.97 1.12 -1.87
CA GLN A 253 -15.77 1.53 -3.26
C GLN A 253 -15.12 2.91 -3.33
N TYR A 254 -14.39 3.17 -4.42
CA TYR A 254 -13.57 4.35 -4.53
C TYR A 254 -13.36 4.77 -5.98
N PHE A 255 -12.85 5.97 -6.16
CA PHE A 255 -12.41 6.49 -7.44
C PHE A 255 -10.90 6.32 -7.60
N PHE A 256 -10.47 5.61 -8.65
CA PHE A 256 -9.07 5.60 -9.07
C PHE A 256 -8.85 6.75 -10.04
N GLY A 257 -8.27 7.84 -9.56
CA GLY A 257 -8.34 9.14 -10.23
C GLY A 257 -9.81 9.59 -10.46
N PRO A 258 -10.08 10.55 -11.34
CA PRO A 258 -11.44 11.05 -11.56
C PRO A 258 -12.34 10.13 -12.42
N SER A 259 -11.75 9.17 -13.14
CA SER A 259 -12.43 8.50 -14.25
C SER A 259 -13.03 7.13 -13.92
N PHE A 260 -12.39 6.36 -13.04
CA PHE A 260 -12.77 4.97 -12.78
C PHE A 260 -13.34 4.79 -11.37
N LEU A 261 -14.59 4.33 -11.28
CA LEU A 261 -15.22 3.89 -10.04
C LEU A 261 -14.94 2.39 -9.86
N VAL A 262 -14.21 2.04 -8.81
CA VAL A 262 -13.72 0.69 -8.50
C VAL A 262 -14.40 0.18 -7.24
N ALA A 263 -14.87 -1.06 -7.29
CA ALA A 263 -15.64 -1.69 -6.24
C ALA A 263 -15.06 -3.10 -5.98
N PRO A 264 -13.96 -3.22 -5.20
CA PRO A 264 -13.30 -4.50 -4.96
C PRO A 264 -14.23 -5.53 -4.29
N VAL A 265 -14.01 -6.82 -4.59
CA VAL A 265 -14.65 -7.91 -3.84
C VAL A 265 -13.88 -8.13 -2.56
N LEU A 266 -14.55 -7.95 -1.42
CA LEU A 266 -13.97 -7.99 -0.07
C LEU A 266 -14.44 -9.20 0.74
N GLU A 267 -15.07 -10.18 0.10
CA GLU A 267 -15.62 -11.38 0.73
C GLU A 267 -15.33 -12.63 -0.14
N PRO A 268 -15.12 -13.81 0.49
CA PRO A 268 -14.81 -15.06 -0.23
C PRO A 268 -16.02 -15.62 -0.98
N GLY A 269 -15.77 -16.28 -2.11
CA GLY A 269 -16.77 -17.00 -2.90
C GLY A 269 -17.79 -16.10 -3.62
N VAL A 270 -17.58 -14.78 -3.62
CA VAL A 270 -18.52 -13.82 -4.21
C VAL A 270 -18.37 -13.78 -5.73
N THR A 271 -19.47 -14.02 -6.44
CA THR A 271 -19.55 -13.98 -7.92
C THR A 271 -20.33 -12.78 -8.46
N GLY A 272 -20.84 -11.92 -7.58
CA GLY A 272 -21.50 -10.68 -7.93
C GLY A 272 -21.61 -9.73 -6.76
N ARG A 273 -21.47 -8.43 -7.03
CA ARG A 273 -21.34 -7.37 -6.02
C ARG A 273 -22.30 -6.23 -6.34
N GLU A 274 -22.84 -5.62 -5.29
CA GLU A 274 -23.59 -4.38 -5.41
C GLU A 274 -22.64 -3.19 -5.52
N VAL A 275 -22.94 -2.22 -6.37
CA VAL A 275 -22.14 -1.01 -6.57
C VAL A 275 -23.09 0.19 -6.59
N ALA A 276 -22.83 1.17 -5.74
CA ALA A 276 -23.55 2.43 -5.76
C ALA A 276 -22.98 3.33 -6.86
N LEU A 277 -23.69 3.46 -7.98
CA LEU A 277 -23.32 4.34 -9.08
C LEU A 277 -23.85 5.75 -8.79
N PRO A 278 -23.00 6.78 -8.71
CA PRO A 278 -23.46 8.16 -8.54
C PRO A 278 -24.16 8.67 -9.82
N PRO A 279 -24.85 9.83 -9.79
CA PRO A 279 -25.53 10.37 -10.97
C PRO A 279 -24.65 10.44 -12.21
N GLY A 280 -25.19 10.03 -13.36
CA GLY A 280 -24.48 9.97 -14.65
C GLY A 280 -24.78 8.70 -15.43
N ARG A 281 -23.99 8.46 -16.49
CA ARG A 281 -23.99 7.20 -17.26
C ARG A 281 -22.65 6.51 -17.05
N TRP A 282 -22.72 5.23 -16.70
CA TRP A 282 -21.55 4.43 -16.33
C TRP A 282 -21.42 3.23 -17.25
N VAL A 283 -20.20 2.88 -17.61
CA VAL A 283 -19.89 1.76 -18.49
C VAL A 283 -19.03 0.76 -17.73
N LEU A 284 -19.49 -0.49 -17.63
CA LEU A 284 -18.72 -1.57 -17.01
C LEU A 284 -17.53 -1.92 -17.91
N VAL A 285 -16.30 -1.79 -17.37
CA VAL A 285 -15.06 -1.85 -18.16
C VAL A 285 -14.96 -3.14 -19.01
N TRP A 286 -15.33 -4.28 -18.42
CA TRP A 286 -15.10 -5.61 -19.00
C TRP A 286 -16.09 -6.01 -20.09
N THR A 287 -17.33 -5.53 -20.00
CA THR A 287 -18.40 -5.90 -20.94
C THR A 287 -18.76 -4.77 -21.90
N GLY A 288 -18.48 -3.52 -21.52
CA GLY A 288 -18.97 -2.33 -22.22
C GLY A 288 -20.46 -2.06 -21.99
N GLU A 289 -21.11 -2.80 -21.10
CA GLU A 289 -22.51 -2.59 -20.76
C GLU A 289 -22.71 -1.26 -20.03
N GLU A 290 -23.74 -0.52 -20.42
CA GLU A 290 -24.08 0.76 -19.84
C GLU A 290 -25.12 0.66 -18.72
N TYR A 291 -24.93 1.47 -17.69
CA TYR A 291 -25.78 1.56 -16.53
C TYR A 291 -26.15 3.02 -16.27
N ALA A 292 -27.43 3.26 -15.95
CA ALA A 292 -27.85 4.53 -15.39
C ALA A 292 -27.35 4.65 -13.95
N GLY A 293 -26.79 5.80 -13.60
CA GLY A 293 -26.35 6.13 -12.24
C GLY A 293 -27.50 6.51 -11.31
N ASP A 294 -27.12 7.12 -10.18
CA ASP A 294 -28.00 7.48 -9.06
C ASP A 294 -28.78 6.28 -8.49
N ARG A 295 -28.11 5.12 -8.45
CA ARG A 295 -28.70 3.86 -7.98
C ARG A 295 -27.65 2.84 -7.60
N VAL A 296 -28.08 1.84 -6.84
CA VAL A 296 -27.31 0.63 -6.60
C VAL A 296 -27.61 -0.39 -7.70
N VAL A 297 -26.56 -0.95 -8.30
CA VAL A 297 -26.66 -2.02 -9.30
C VAL A 297 -25.93 -3.26 -8.79
N ARG A 298 -26.42 -4.46 -9.13
CA ARG A 298 -25.71 -5.71 -8.86
C ARG A 298 -25.08 -6.20 -10.16
N VAL A 299 -23.76 -6.33 -10.18
CA VAL A 299 -23.02 -6.80 -11.36
C VAL A 299 -22.25 -8.08 -11.06
N ARG A 300 -22.02 -8.88 -12.10
CA ARG A 300 -21.20 -10.08 -12.01
C ARG A 300 -19.74 -9.68 -11.72
N SER A 301 -19.09 -10.43 -10.85
CA SER A 301 -17.69 -10.23 -10.46
C SER A 301 -16.97 -11.58 -10.50
N LEU A 302 -16.56 -12.00 -11.69
CA LEU A 302 -15.70 -13.17 -11.84
C LEU A 302 -14.26 -12.82 -11.48
N ILE A 303 -13.45 -13.83 -11.19
CA ILE A 303 -12.00 -13.64 -11.08
C ILE A 303 -11.49 -13.11 -12.43
N GLY A 304 -10.68 -12.05 -12.38
CA GLY A 304 -10.19 -11.31 -13.55
C GLY A 304 -11.04 -10.10 -13.94
N GLN A 305 -12.26 -9.95 -13.42
CA GLN A 305 -13.23 -8.92 -13.84
C GLN A 305 -13.93 -8.26 -12.64
N PRO A 306 -13.18 -7.58 -11.75
CA PRO A 306 -13.74 -6.90 -10.58
C PRO A 306 -14.66 -5.75 -11.02
N PRO A 307 -15.71 -5.37 -10.28
CA PRO A 307 -16.60 -4.28 -10.67
C PRO A 307 -15.83 -2.96 -10.82
N VAL A 308 -15.66 -2.53 -12.07
CA VAL A 308 -15.00 -1.27 -12.42
C VAL A 308 -15.78 -0.59 -13.52
N PHE A 309 -16.14 0.66 -13.28
CA PHE A 309 -16.92 1.48 -14.20
C PHE A 309 -16.14 2.72 -14.58
N HIS A 310 -16.36 3.22 -15.78
CA HIS A 310 -15.98 4.58 -16.13
C HIS A 310 -17.19 5.40 -16.54
N ARG A 311 -17.07 6.73 -16.48
CA ARG A 311 -18.09 7.64 -17.01
C ARG A 311 -18.19 7.49 -18.53
N ALA A 312 -19.41 7.46 -19.06
CA ALA A 312 -19.63 7.26 -20.51
C ALA A 312 -19.07 8.42 -21.35
N GLU A 313 -19.04 9.63 -20.79
CA GLU A 313 -18.51 10.84 -21.41
C GLU A 313 -16.97 10.95 -21.39
N ASP A 314 -16.27 10.11 -20.61
CA ASP A 314 -14.81 10.12 -20.55
C ASP A 314 -14.21 9.32 -21.73
N ALA A 315 -13.81 10.04 -22.76
CA ALA A 315 -13.25 9.46 -23.99
C ALA A 315 -11.94 8.67 -23.74
N THR A 316 -11.09 9.13 -22.82
CA THR A 316 -9.83 8.47 -22.49
C THR A 316 -10.09 7.16 -21.75
N ALA A 317 -11.00 7.16 -20.78
CA ALA A 317 -11.40 5.95 -20.06
C ALA A 317 -12.13 4.97 -20.97
N ALA A 318 -12.98 5.45 -21.89
CA ALA A 318 -13.68 4.62 -22.87
C ALA A 318 -12.70 3.92 -23.84
N ASP A 319 -11.64 4.61 -24.26
CA ASP A 319 -10.59 4.04 -25.11
C ASP A 319 -9.75 2.98 -24.35
N LEU A 320 -9.36 3.26 -23.10
CA LEU A 320 -8.70 2.28 -22.23
C LEU A 320 -9.58 1.05 -22.01
N SER A 321 -10.87 1.27 -21.73
CA SER A 321 -11.85 0.21 -21.54
C SER A 321 -11.96 -0.68 -22.79
N ARG A 322 -11.96 -0.11 -24.00
CA ARG A 322 -11.90 -0.90 -25.25
C ARG A 322 -10.61 -1.72 -25.38
N ARG A 323 -9.45 -1.16 -25.04
CA ARG A 323 -8.17 -1.89 -25.05
C ARG A 323 -8.16 -3.04 -24.05
N ILE A 324 -8.64 -2.81 -22.83
CA ILE A 324 -8.73 -3.83 -21.78
C ILE A 324 -9.61 -5.01 -22.22
N ARG A 325 -10.74 -4.76 -22.90
CA ARG A 325 -11.60 -5.81 -23.46
C ARG A 325 -10.95 -6.63 -24.57
N ALA A 326 -9.86 -6.14 -25.17
CA ALA A 326 -9.17 -6.79 -26.27
C ALA A 326 -7.95 -7.63 -25.82
N LEU A 327 -7.61 -7.65 -24.52
CA LEU A 327 -6.48 -8.40 -23.94
C LEU A 327 -6.76 -9.89 -23.79
#